data_AF-A0A355GGW3-F1
#
_entry.id   AF-A0A355GGW3-F1
#
_cell.length_a   1.000
_cell.length_b   1.000
_cell.length_c   1.000
_cell.angle_alpha   90.00
_cell.angle_beta   90.00
_cell.angle_gamma   90.00
#
_symmetry.space_group_name_H-M   'P 1'
#
loop_
_entity.id
_entity.type
_entity.pdbx_description
1 polymer ?
#
loop_
_entity_poly.entity_id
_entity_poly.type
_entity_poly.pdbx_seq_one_letter_code
_entity_poly.pdbx_strand_id
1 'polypeptide(L)'
;WMVLCWNMPRLSSSKESSKAIINEHVRKLGKPTRPEILMLMVFVVTAVLWITRKPLTFGEDFVLLPGWESLPLHFLTRWGIPVESASGWVHDSTVAMGMALLMFAIPAQKSEQGETEYLMDWETAERLPWGVLLLIGGGFAIASAFSSTELSDWVGQVFSQLIAGWPAWALIFAACLMLTFLTEFTSNIATVNTVLPIMAATAVSLDIDPRLIMIPAAISASCAFTMPIATPPNAIVFASGKIKMSDMLKYGIILNLIGVFLLTAFMWFYFVPQLGIEFGSAPEWLHQHKP
;
A
#
# COMPACT_ATOMS: atom_id res chain seq x y z
N TRP A 1 -16.88 -12.34 4.92
CA TRP A 1 -17.57 -13.59 4.51
C TRP A 1 -18.91 -13.77 5.22
N MET A 2 -18.93 -13.90 6.56
CA MET A 2 -20.18 -14.11 7.30
C MET A 2 -21.26 -13.04 7.03
N VAL A 3 -20.89 -11.75 7.03
CA VAL A 3 -21.81 -10.64 6.71
C VAL A 3 -22.39 -10.73 5.29
N LEU A 4 -21.56 -11.11 4.32
CA LEU A 4 -21.97 -11.25 2.91
C LEU A 4 -22.86 -12.48 2.69
N CYS A 5 -22.58 -13.58 3.37
CA CYS A 5 -23.27 -14.85 3.18
C CYS A 5 -24.49 -15.06 4.10
N TRP A 6 -24.69 -14.20 5.11
CA TRP A 6 -25.79 -14.33 6.08
C TRP A 6 -27.15 -14.36 5.39
N ASN A 7 -27.35 -13.55 4.34
CA ASN A 7 -28.67 -13.35 3.74
C ASN A 7 -28.68 -13.51 2.21
N MET A 8 -27.59 -14.00 1.60
CA MET A 8 -27.58 -14.30 0.17
C MET A 8 -28.20 -15.69 -0.07
N PRO A 9 -29.21 -15.81 -0.95
CA PRO A 9 -29.74 -17.11 -1.33
C PRO A 9 -28.62 -17.97 -1.90
N ARG A 10 -28.50 -19.22 -1.43
CA ARG A 10 -27.53 -20.17 -1.97
C ARG A 10 -27.78 -20.29 -3.47
N LEU A 11 -26.87 -19.77 -4.28
CA LEU A 11 -26.88 -19.95 -5.72
C LEU A 11 -26.91 -21.46 -5.99
N SER A 12 -28.00 -21.94 -6.60
CA SER A 12 -28.08 -23.31 -7.08
C SER A 12 -27.18 -23.43 -8.30
N SER A 13 -25.93 -23.88 -8.11
CA SER A 13 -25.32 -24.82 -9.05
C SER A 13 -24.01 -25.40 -8.53
N SER A 14 -24.01 -26.73 -8.45
CA SER A 14 -22.98 -27.61 -8.98
C SER A 14 -21.53 -27.09 -8.89
N LYS A 15 -20.83 -27.52 -7.83
CA LYS A 15 -19.36 -27.49 -7.76
C LYS A 15 -18.67 -28.09 -9.00
N GLU A 16 -19.37 -28.92 -9.79
CA GLU A 16 -18.84 -29.54 -11.01
C GLU A 16 -18.80 -28.56 -12.19
N SER A 17 -19.80 -27.70 -12.36
CA SER A 17 -19.85 -26.72 -13.45
C SER A 17 -18.74 -25.69 -13.35
N SER A 18 -18.48 -25.14 -12.15
CA SER A 18 -17.39 -24.17 -11.95
C SER A 18 -16.01 -24.79 -12.18
N LYS A 19 -15.77 -26.03 -11.72
CA LYS A 19 -14.50 -26.73 -11.96
C LYS A 19 -14.28 -27.03 -13.43
N ALA A 20 -15.33 -27.44 -14.15
CA ALA A 20 -15.27 -27.69 -15.59
C ALA A 20 -14.93 -26.42 -16.36
N ILE A 21 -15.57 -25.29 -16.05
CA ILE A 21 -15.32 -23.98 -16.68
C ILE A 21 -13.89 -23.50 -16.40
N ILE A 22 -13.42 -23.61 -15.16
CA ILE A 22 -12.05 -23.23 -14.79
C ILE A 22 -11.04 -24.11 -15.54
N ASN A 23 -11.24 -25.43 -15.54
CA ASN A 23 -10.36 -26.34 -16.28
C ASN A 23 -10.38 -26.09 -17.78
N GLU A 24 -11.52 -25.66 -18.34
CA GLU A 24 -11.60 -25.27 -19.75
C GLU A 24 -10.79 -24.00 -20.03
N HIS A 25 -10.88 -22.98 -19.16
CA HIS A 25 -10.10 -21.75 -19.30
C HIS A 25 -8.59 -22.01 -19.10
N VAL A 26 -8.22 -22.83 -18.12
CA VAL A 26 -6.83 -23.27 -17.91
C VAL A 26 -6.32 -24.06 -19.11
N ARG A 27 -7.14 -24.93 -19.71
CA ARG A 27 -6.79 -25.63 -20.94
C ARG A 27 -6.62 -24.68 -22.13
N LYS A 28 -7.45 -23.63 -22.23
CA LYS A 28 -7.36 -22.59 -23.27
C LYS A 28 -6.09 -21.74 -23.14
N LEU A 29 -5.60 -21.50 -21.93
CA LEU A 29 -4.33 -20.78 -21.70
C LEU A 29 -3.10 -21.55 -22.21
N GLY A 30 -3.18 -22.89 -22.27
CA GLY A 30 -2.08 -23.70 -22.78
C GLY A 30 -0.91 -23.84 -21.80
N LYS A 31 0.28 -24.17 -22.32
CA LYS A 31 1.50 -24.25 -21.51
C LYS A 31 2.07 -22.84 -21.31
N PRO A 32 2.63 -22.53 -20.13
CA PRO A 32 3.19 -21.21 -19.87
C PRO A 32 4.28 -20.87 -20.88
N THR A 33 4.22 -19.66 -21.41
CA THR A 33 5.16 -19.19 -22.43
C THR A 33 6.52 -18.85 -21.81
N ARG A 34 7.58 -18.80 -22.62
CA ARG A 34 8.92 -18.38 -22.14
C ARG A 34 8.89 -16.99 -21.46
N PRO A 35 8.27 -15.96 -22.06
CA PRO A 35 8.14 -14.66 -21.42
C PRO A 35 7.43 -14.73 -20.06
N GLU A 36 6.36 -15.51 -19.92
CA GLU A 36 5.63 -15.67 -18.65
C GLU A 36 6.51 -16.30 -17.56
N ILE A 37 7.28 -17.33 -17.89
CA ILE A 37 8.18 -18.00 -16.93
C ILE A 37 9.31 -17.05 -16.51
N LEU A 38 9.90 -16.31 -17.46
CA LEU A 38 10.93 -15.32 -17.19
C LEU A 38 10.40 -14.18 -16.31
N MET A 39 9.19 -13.70 -16.58
CA MET A 39 8.54 -12.69 -15.74
C MET A 39 8.26 -13.23 -14.33
N LEU A 40 7.79 -14.48 -14.20
CA LEU A 40 7.61 -15.12 -12.90
C LEU A 40 8.94 -15.22 -12.13
N MET A 41 10.04 -15.57 -12.81
CA MET A 41 11.36 -15.58 -12.20
C MET A 41 11.77 -14.19 -11.70
N VAL A 42 11.62 -13.15 -12.54
CA VAL A 42 11.89 -11.76 -12.13
C VAL A 42 11.07 -11.37 -10.91
N PHE A 43 9.78 -11.69 -10.89
CA PHE A 43 8.90 -11.41 -9.75
C PHE A 43 9.36 -12.11 -8.47
N VAL A 44 9.63 -13.42 -8.54
CA VAL A 44 10.09 -14.20 -7.38
C VAL A 44 11.43 -13.69 -6.86
N VAL A 45 12.38 -13.40 -7.75
CA VAL A 45 13.68 -12.82 -7.39
C VAL A 45 13.49 -11.46 -6.72
N THR A 46 12.65 -10.60 -7.27
CA THR A 46 12.34 -9.28 -6.67
C THR A 46 11.78 -9.42 -5.26
N ALA A 47 10.81 -10.33 -5.07
CA ALA A 47 10.21 -10.59 -3.76
C ALA A 47 11.24 -11.12 -2.74
N VAL A 48 12.09 -12.06 -3.16
CA VAL A 48 13.18 -12.57 -2.31
C VAL A 48 14.15 -11.45 -1.94
N LEU A 49 14.55 -10.61 -2.91
CA LEU A 49 15.43 -9.47 -2.66
C LEU A 49 14.82 -8.48 -1.67
N TRP A 50 13.52 -8.16 -1.75
CA TRP A 50 12.89 -7.31 -0.74
C TRP A 50 12.86 -7.95 0.65
N ILE A 51 12.44 -9.22 0.75
CA ILE A 51 12.29 -9.92 2.03
C ILE A 51 13.65 -10.10 2.73
N THR A 52 14.70 -10.42 1.97
CA THR A 52 16.03 -10.72 2.50
C THR A 52 16.98 -9.52 2.54
N ARG A 53 16.49 -8.31 2.21
CA ARG A 53 17.31 -7.08 2.20
C ARG A 53 17.92 -6.81 3.56
N LYS A 54 17.05 -6.71 4.58
CA LYS A 54 17.45 -6.53 5.98
C LYS A 54 17.69 -7.89 6.64
N PRO A 55 18.52 -7.96 7.68
CA PRO A 55 18.73 -9.20 8.42
C PRO A 55 17.40 -9.74 8.96
N LEU A 56 17.13 -11.01 8.68
CA LEU A 56 15.95 -11.70 9.19
C LEU A 56 16.28 -12.25 10.58
N THR A 57 15.93 -11.48 11.60
CA THR A 57 16.07 -11.86 13.01
C THR A 57 14.77 -12.49 13.52
N PHE A 58 14.90 -13.59 14.27
CA PHE A 58 13.81 -14.19 15.04
C PHE A 58 14.13 -14.06 16.53
N GLY A 59 13.36 -13.25 17.25
CA GLY A 59 13.68 -12.89 18.63
C GLY A 59 14.82 -11.86 18.72
N GLU A 60 15.40 -11.70 19.91
CA GLU A 60 16.40 -10.65 20.18
C GLU A 60 17.80 -11.01 19.62
N ASP A 61 18.15 -12.30 19.51
CA ASP A 61 19.55 -12.70 19.27
C ASP A 61 19.78 -13.67 18.09
N PHE A 62 18.74 -14.21 17.44
CA PHE A 62 18.92 -15.20 16.38
C PHE A 62 18.76 -14.61 14.98
N VAL A 63 19.88 -14.41 14.27
CA VAL A 63 19.91 -14.01 12.86
C VAL A 63 19.84 -15.27 11.98
N LEU A 64 18.71 -15.52 11.32
CA LEU A 64 18.56 -16.64 10.39
C LEU A 64 19.36 -16.41 9.10
N LEU A 65 19.24 -15.20 8.54
CA LEU A 65 19.92 -14.80 7.31
C LEU A 65 20.51 -13.40 7.50
N PRO A 66 21.83 -13.21 7.30
CA PRO A 66 22.39 -11.88 7.22
C PRO A 66 21.77 -11.17 6.01
N GLY A 67 21.28 -9.94 6.21
CA GLY A 67 20.67 -9.15 5.14
C GLY A 67 21.66 -8.95 4.00
N TRP A 68 21.23 -9.17 2.75
CA TRP A 68 22.14 -9.05 1.61
C TRP A 68 22.62 -7.61 1.38
N GLU A 69 22.00 -6.60 2.00
CA GLU A 69 22.44 -5.20 1.93
C GLU A 69 23.92 -5.04 2.35
N SER A 70 24.40 -5.92 3.23
CA SER A 70 25.80 -5.98 3.67
C SER A 70 26.79 -6.29 2.53
N LEU A 71 26.38 -7.01 1.48
CA LEU A 71 27.26 -7.41 0.37
C LEU A 71 27.75 -6.20 -0.45
N PRO A 72 26.88 -5.35 -1.03
CA PRO A 72 27.32 -4.14 -1.73
C PRO A 72 28.01 -3.16 -0.76
N LEU A 73 27.62 -3.12 0.52
CA LEU A 73 28.32 -2.35 1.55
C LEU A 73 29.79 -2.77 1.72
N HIS A 74 30.06 -4.07 1.83
CA HIS A 74 31.42 -4.61 1.90
C HIS A 74 32.23 -4.34 0.62
N PHE A 75 31.58 -4.38 -0.54
CA PHE A 75 32.22 -4.05 -1.81
C PHE A 75 32.59 -2.55 -1.91
N LEU A 76 31.67 -1.66 -1.54
CA LEU A 76 31.88 -0.20 -1.58
C LEU A 76 32.93 0.26 -0.56
N THR A 77 32.95 -0.34 0.62
CA THR A 77 33.97 -0.06 1.64
C THR A 77 35.35 -0.56 1.22
N ARG A 78 35.43 -1.67 0.48
CA ARG A 78 36.68 -2.11 -0.16
C ARG A 78 37.21 -1.11 -1.19
N TRP A 79 36.32 -0.34 -1.80
CA TRP A 79 36.63 0.75 -2.74
C TRP A 79 36.89 2.11 -2.06
N GLY A 80 36.94 2.15 -0.73
CA GLY A 80 37.29 3.34 0.04
C GLY A 80 36.12 4.25 0.43
N ILE A 81 34.87 3.80 0.27
CA ILE A 81 33.68 4.56 0.67
C ILE A 81 33.37 4.28 2.15
N PRO A 82 33.16 5.31 3.00
CA PRO A 82 32.79 5.12 4.40
C PRO A 82 31.47 4.35 4.55
N VAL A 83 31.41 3.44 5.53
CA VAL A 83 30.22 2.62 5.83
C VAL A 83 28.99 3.49 6.11
N GLU A 84 29.16 4.58 6.86
CA GLU A 84 28.07 5.48 7.25
C GLU A 84 27.37 6.13 6.04
N SER A 85 28.13 6.46 5.01
CA SER A 85 27.56 7.01 3.76
C SER A 85 26.91 5.91 2.93
N ALA A 86 27.52 4.73 2.86
CA ALA A 86 27.04 3.63 2.03
C ALA A 86 25.80 2.93 2.60
N SER A 87 25.61 2.89 3.92
CA SER A 87 24.49 2.17 4.56
C SER A 87 23.14 2.77 4.22
N GLY A 88 23.12 4.03 3.82
CA GLY A 88 21.92 4.72 3.33
C GLY A 88 21.62 4.55 1.85
N TRP A 89 22.39 3.78 1.07
CA TRP A 89 22.20 3.71 -0.40
C TRP A 89 21.35 2.53 -0.87
N VAL A 90 21.19 1.50 -0.03
CA VAL A 90 20.43 0.30 -0.37
C VAL A 90 19.01 0.41 0.17
N HIS A 91 18.05 0.65 -0.72
CA HIS A 91 16.63 0.78 -0.39
C HIS A 91 15.77 -0.20 -1.20
N ASP A 92 14.49 -0.30 -0.84
CA ASP A 92 13.52 -1.12 -1.58
C ASP A 92 13.36 -0.60 -3.00
N SER A 93 13.49 0.72 -3.18
CA SER A 93 13.54 1.40 -4.47
C SER A 93 14.75 0.99 -5.32
N THR A 94 15.90 0.69 -4.69
CA THR A 94 17.12 0.24 -5.39
C THR A 94 16.88 -1.12 -6.04
N VAL A 95 16.22 -2.05 -5.31
CA VAL A 95 15.81 -3.35 -5.85
C VAL A 95 14.80 -3.17 -6.98
N ALA A 96 13.76 -2.36 -6.77
CA ALA A 96 12.73 -2.12 -7.77
C ALA A 96 13.31 -1.57 -9.08
N MET A 97 14.17 -0.56 -8.99
CA MET A 97 14.81 0.05 -10.15
C MET A 97 15.77 -0.92 -10.84
N GLY A 98 16.59 -1.65 -10.06
CA GLY A 98 17.51 -2.64 -10.60
C GLY A 98 16.79 -3.75 -11.38
N MET A 99 15.71 -4.29 -10.82
CA MET A 99 14.92 -5.34 -11.48
C MET A 99 14.15 -4.80 -12.69
N ALA A 100 13.62 -3.57 -12.63
CA ALA A 100 12.97 -2.93 -13.77
C ALA A 100 13.95 -2.73 -14.94
N LEU A 101 15.16 -2.22 -14.68
CA LEU A 101 16.20 -2.08 -15.70
C LEU A 101 16.64 -3.44 -16.25
N LEU A 102 16.73 -4.47 -15.39
CA LEU A 102 17.07 -5.82 -15.81
C LEU A 102 16.05 -6.39 -16.81
N MET A 103 14.76 -6.07 -16.67
CA MET A 103 13.73 -6.51 -17.62
C MET A 103 13.94 -5.95 -19.04
N PHE A 104 14.54 -4.77 -19.18
CA PHE A 104 14.91 -4.25 -20.51
C PHE A 104 16.12 -4.98 -21.12
N ALA A 105 16.90 -5.70 -20.31
CA ALA A 105 18.08 -6.44 -20.77
C ALA A 105 17.83 -7.93 -21.00
N ILE A 106 16.80 -8.52 -20.38
CA ILE A 106 16.50 -9.95 -20.51
C ILE A 106 15.74 -10.22 -21.82
N PRO A 107 16.28 -11.02 -22.75
CA PRO A 107 15.57 -11.40 -23.96
C PRO A 107 14.45 -12.40 -23.63
N ALA A 108 13.23 -12.07 -24.03
CA ALA A 108 12.03 -12.87 -23.77
C ALA A 108 11.79 -13.91 -24.88
N GLN A 109 11.76 -13.46 -26.13
CA GLN A 109 11.53 -14.32 -27.30
C GLN A 109 12.08 -13.68 -28.58
N LYS A 110 12.04 -14.44 -29.69
CA LYS A 110 12.27 -13.87 -31.02
C LYS A 110 10.93 -13.61 -31.68
N SER A 111 10.76 -12.42 -32.24
CA SER A 111 9.61 -12.06 -33.05
C SER A 111 9.54 -12.91 -34.32
N GLU A 112 8.37 -12.96 -34.97
CA GLU A 112 8.18 -13.66 -36.26
C GLU A 112 9.14 -13.14 -37.35
N GLN A 113 9.58 -11.88 -37.23
CA GLN A 113 10.52 -11.21 -38.13
C GLN A 113 12.00 -11.46 -37.77
N GLY A 114 12.27 -12.26 -36.73
CA GLY A 114 13.62 -12.65 -36.30
C GLY A 114 14.29 -11.70 -35.31
N GLU A 115 13.66 -10.57 -34.98
CA GLU A 115 14.14 -9.61 -33.98
C GLU A 115 13.99 -10.15 -32.55
N THR A 116 14.86 -9.72 -31.63
CA THR A 116 14.79 -10.17 -30.24
C THR A 116 13.90 -9.23 -29.44
N GLU A 117 12.80 -9.76 -28.91
CA GLU A 117 11.91 -9.07 -28.00
C GLU A 117 12.40 -9.26 -26.55
N TYR A 118 12.48 -8.18 -25.80
CA TYR A 118 12.87 -8.17 -24.38
C TYR A 118 11.65 -8.29 -23.47
N LEU A 119 11.85 -8.56 -22.18
CA LEU A 119 10.74 -8.66 -21.22
C LEU A 119 9.98 -7.34 -21.03
N MET A 120 10.66 -6.21 -21.19
CA MET A 120 10.07 -4.87 -21.16
C MET A 120 10.53 -4.10 -22.40
N ASP A 121 9.59 -3.42 -23.05
CA ASP A 121 9.86 -2.42 -24.08
C ASP A 121 9.41 -1.04 -23.60
N TRP A 122 9.86 0.00 -24.30
CA TRP A 122 9.55 1.37 -23.93
C TRP A 122 8.06 1.70 -24.11
N GLU A 123 7.43 1.16 -25.16
CA GLU A 123 6.00 1.35 -25.43
C GLU A 123 5.11 0.83 -24.28
N THR A 124 5.49 -0.27 -23.66
CA THR A 124 4.81 -0.83 -22.48
C THR A 124 5.11 0.02 -21.25
N ALA A 125 6.34 0.49 -21.07
CA ALA A 125 6.71 1.36 -19.95
C ALA A 125 5.98 2.72 -19.98
N GLU A 126 5.73 3.29 -21.17
CA GLU A 126 4.96 4.54 -21.30
C GLU A 126 3.50 4.40 -20.82
N ARG A 127 2.93 3.18 -20.87
CA ARG A 127 1.57 2.89 -20.38
C ARG A 127 1.47 2.84 -18.85
N LEU A 128 2.60 2.88 -18.14
CA LEU A 128 2.59 2.95 -16.68
C LEU A 128 1.89 4.24 -16.21
N PRO A 129 1.20 4.22 -15.05
CA PRO A 129 0.46 5.37 -14.56
C PRO A 129 1.39 6.43 -13.93
N TRP A 130 2.25 7.07 -14.74
CA TRP A 130 3.22 8.09 -14.32
C TRP A 130 2.59 9.26 -13.54
N GLY A 131 1.31 9.56 -13.81
CA GLY A 131 0.54 10.56 -13.06
C GLY A 131 0.44 10.25 -11.55
N VAL A 132 0.49 8.98 -11.14
CA VAL A 132 0.50 8.60 -9.72
C VAL A 132 1.80 9.05 -9.05
N LEU A 133 2.94 8.94 -9.73
CA LEU A 133 4.23 9.41 -9.20
C LEU A 133 4.24 10.94 -9.04
N LEU A 134 3.72 11.68 -10.03
CA LEU A 134 3.56 13.13 -9.93
C LEU A 134 2.61 13.53 -8.79
N LEU A 135 1.54 12.78 -8.58
CA LEU A 135 0.58 13.02 -7.50
C LEU A 135 1.20 12.79 -6.11
N ILE A 136 2.01 11.75 -5.94
CA ILE A 136 2.77 11.50 -4.71
C ILE A 136 3.77 12.65 -4.45
N GLY A 137 4.52 13.06 -5.48
CA GLY A 137 5.45 14.19 -5.38
C GLY A 137 4.74 15.50 -5.05
N GLY A 138 3.58 15.77 -5.66
CA GLY A 138 2.73 16.90 -5.33
C GLY A 138 2.20 16.85 -3.89
N GLY A 139 1.83 15.66 -3.39
CA GLY A 139 1.44 15.45 -1.99
C GLY A 139 2.56 15.81 -1.01
N PHE A 140 3.80 15.41 -1.29
CA PHE A 140 4.96 15.81 -0.49
C PHE A 140 5.23 17.32 -0.57
N ALA A 141 5.06 17.93 -1.74
CA ALA A 141 5.18 19.37 -1.89
C ALA A 141 4.11 20.12 -1.07
N ILE A 142 2.87 19.62 -1.03
CA ILE A 142 1.79 20.17 -0.19
C ILE A 142 2.12 20.03 1.30
N ALA A 143 2.58 18.85 1.75
CA ALA A 143 3.02 18.68 3.15
C ALA A 143 4.17 19.64 3.52
N SER A 144 5.15 19.80 2.63
CA SER A 144 6.24 20.76 2.83
C SER A 144 5.71 22.19 2.90
N ALA A 145 4.77 22.57 2.03
CA ALA A 145 4.15 23.89 2.04
C ALA A 145 3.36 24.14 3.33
N PHE A 146 2.66 23.12 3.85
CA PHE A 146 1.95 23.21 5.14
C PHE A 146 2.90 23.45 6.30
N SER A 147 4.09 22.85 6.28
CA SER A 147 5.12 23.09 7.29
C SER A 147 5.75 24.47 7.13
N SER A 148 6.04 24.91 5.91
CA SER A 148 6.72 26.19 5.67
C SER A 148 5.83 27.42 5.85
N THR A 149 4.51 27.26 5.73
CA THR A 149 3.53 28.35 5.88
C THR A 149 2.96 28.47 7.29
N GLU A 150 3.45 27.66 8.24
CA GLU A 150 2.88 27.52 9.60
C GLU A 150 1.39 27.13 9.62
N LEU A 151 0.83 26.76 8.46
CA LEU A 151 -0.55 26.30 8.35
C LEU A 151 -0.75 25.03 9.17
N SER A 152 0.27 24.17 9.24
CA SER A 152 0.26 22.99 10.11
C SER A 152 0.01 23.39 11.55
N ASP A 153 0.70 24.41 12.06
CA ASP A 153 0.58 24.87 13.45
C ASP A 153 -0.80 25.48 13.70
N TRP A 154 -1.31 26.30 12.77
CA TRP A 154 -2.66 26.86 12.86
C TRP A 154 -3.74 25.78 12.87
N VAL A 155 -3.67 24.81 11.95
CA VAL A 155 -4.57 23.65 11.89
C VAL A 155 -4.48 22.85 13.19
N GLY A 156 -3.26 22.60 13.68
CA GLY A 156 -3.01 21.92 14.96
C GLY A 156 -3.60 22.66 16.15
N GLN A 157 -3.58 23.99 16.18
CA GLN A 157 -4.23 24.79 17.23
C GLN A 157 -5.75 24.66 17.19
N VAL A 158 -6.37 24.72 16.00
CA VAL A 158 -7.81 24.54 15.85
C VAL A 158 -8.23 23.13 16.27
N PHE A 159 -7.50 22.11 15.84
CA PHE A 159 -7.80 20.72 16.17
C PHE A 159 -7.46 20.37 17.62
N SER A 160 -6.38 20.91 18.20
CA SER A 160 -6.06 20.68 19.61
C SER A 160 -7.14 21.27 20.51
N GLN A 161 -7.78 22.37 20.14
CA GLN A 161 -8.94 22.91 20.87
C GLN A 161 -10.19 22.03 20.72
N LEU A 162 -10.45 21.51 19.51
CA LEU A 162 -11.62 20.65 19.26
C LEU A 162 -11.49 19.25 19.88
N ILE A 163 -10.26 18.73 19.89
CA ILE A 163 -9.94 17.33 20.20
C ILE A 163 -9.20 17.23 21.56
N ALA A 164 -9.06 18.33 22.29
CA ALA A 164 -8.51 18.36 23.64
C ALA A 164 -9.20 17.31 24.53
N GLY A 165 -8.41 16.37 25.04
CA GLY A 165 -8.89 15.31 25.93
C GLY A 165 -9.53 14.10 25.23
N TRP A 166 -9.54 14.03 23.89
CA TRP A 166 -9.94 12.79 23.23
C TRP A 166 -8.88 11.71 23.44
N PRO A 167 -9.30 10.47 23.67
CA PRO A 167 -8.37 9.35 23.74
C PRO A 167 -7.82 9.01 22.35
N ALA A 168 -6.59 8.52 22.28
CA ALA A 168 -5.92 8.21 21.02
C ALA A 168 -6.70 7.21 20.12
N TRP A 169 -7.44 6.27 20.71
CA TRP A 169 -8.32 5.37 19.93
C TRP A 169 -9.43 6.11 19.18
N ALA A 170 -9.92 7.23 19.71
CA ALA A 170 -10.96 8.03 19.06
C ALA A 170 -10.41 8.80 17.85
N LEU A 171 -9.15 9.23 17.92
CA LEU A 171 -8.42 9.80 16.77
C LEU A 171 -8.29 8.78 15.64
N ILE A 172 -7.86 7.55 15.99
CA ILE A 172 -7.76 6.45 15.03
C ILE A 172 -9.12 6.16 14.40
N PHE A 173 -10.17 6.04 15.22
CA PHE A 173 -11.52 5.78 14.75
C PHE A 173 -12.02 6.87 13.79
N ALA A 174 -11.84 8.14 14.14
CA ALA A 174 -12.25 9.27 13.30
C ALA A 174 -11.50 9.30 11.96
N ALA A 175 -10.18 9.07 11.98
CA ALA A 175 -9.34 8.94 10.79
C ALA A 175 -9.84 7.82 9.87
N CYS A 176 -10.10 6.64 10.42
CA CYS A 176 -10.62 5.49 9.67
C CYS A 176 -11.97 5.80 9.05
N LEU A 177 -12.89 6.35 9.85
CA LEU A 177 -14.24 6.70 9.42
C LEU A 177 -14.22 7.72 8.28
N MET A 178 -13.44 8.79 8.44
CA MET A 178 -13.29 9.85 7.44
C MET A 178 -12.83 9.28 6.09
N LEU A 179 -11.72 8.52 6.08
CA LEU A 179 -11.18 8.02 4.81
C LEU A 179 -12.02 6.90 4.20
N THR A 180 -12.63 6.04 5.01
CA THR A 180 -13.53 4.99 4.52
C THR A 180 -14.69 5.58 3.72
N PHE A 181 -15.30 6.67 4.19
CA PHE A 181 -16.39 7.32 3.45
C PHE A 181 -15.89 8.20 2.31
N LEU A 182 -14.78 8.91 2.50
CA LEU A 182 -14.21 9.75 1.45
C LEU A 182 -13.79 8.94 0.23
N THR A 183 -13.22 7.74 0.45
CA THR A 183 -12.76 6.86 -0.62
C THR A 183 -13.87 6.23 -1.45
N GLU A 184 -15.14 6.36 -1.04
CA GLU A 184 -16.25 5.89 -1.85
C GLU A 184 -16.51 6.84 -3.05
N PHE A 185 -16.16 8.12 -2.90
CA PHE A 185 -16.39 9.16 -3.90
C PHE A 185 -15.16 9.45 -4.77
N THR A 186 -14.00 8.89 -4.42
CA THR A 186 -12.69 9.21 -5.02
C THR A 186 -11.86 7.94 -5.14
N SER A 187 -10.89 7.89 -6.06
CA SER A 187 -10.02 6.72 -6.16
C SER A 187 -9.17 6.53 -4.90
N ASN A 188 -8.99 5.29 -4.44
CA ASN A 188 -8.25 4.98 -3.22
C ASN A 188 -6.86 5.64 -3.20
N ILE A 189 -6.15 5.57 -4.34
CA ILE A 189 -4.82 6.15 -4.50
C ILE A 189 -4.87 7.68 -4.39
N ALA A 190 -5.85 8.33 -5.02
CA ALA A 190 -5.97 9.79 -4.95
C ALA A 190 -6.33 10.28 -3.53
N THR A 191 -7.23 9.55 -2.84
CA THR A 191 -7.59 9.83 -1.44
C THR A 191 -6.36 9.75 -0.54
N VAL A 192 -5.60 8.66 -0.63
CA VAL A 192 -4.38 8.45 0.16
C VAL A 192 -3.35 9.56 -0.11
N ASN A 193 -3.06 9.84 -1.38
CA ASN A 193 -2.04 10.82 -1.76
C ASN A 193 -2.39 12.25 -1.36
N THR A 194 -3.68 12.58 -1.30
CA THR A 194 -4.13 13.94 -0.94
C THR A 194 -4.24 14.10 0.57
N VAL A 195 -4.76 13.10 1.27
CA VAL A 195 -5.13 13.23 2.69
C VAL A 195 -4.00 12.87 3.63
N LEU A 196 -3.19 11.85 3.32
CA LEU A 196 -2.10 11.44 4.22
C LEU A 196 -1.07 12.54 4.51
N PRO A 197 -0.63 13.37 3.54
CA PRO A 197 0.29 14.48 3.82
C PRO A 197 -0.30 15.50 4.81
N ILE A 198 -1.60 15.78 4.70
CA ILE A 198 -2.33 16.67 5.62
C ILE A 198 -2.41 16.06 7.01
N MET A 199 -2.68 14.76 7.11
CA MET A 199 -2.69 14.03 8.37
C MET A 199 -1.29 14.00 9.01
N ALA A 200 -0.23 13.82 8.22
CA ALA A 200 1.15 13.87 8.71
C ALA A 200 1.45 15.24 9.34
N ALA A 201 1.13 16.33 8.62
CA ALA A 201 1.30 17.69 9.12
C ALA A 201 0.47 17.93 10.40
N THR A 202 -0.77 17.45 10.44
CA THR A 202 -1.64 17.59 11.61
C THR A 202 -1.11 16.82 12.83
N ALA A 203 -0.58 15.61 12.63
CA ALA A 203 0.00 14.82 13.70
C ALA A 203 1.25 15.49 14.31
N VAL A 204 2.10 16.09 13.46
CA VAL A 204 3.25 16.88 13.90
C VAL A 204 2.81 18.03 14.81
N SER A 205 1.76 18.76 14.42
CA SER A 205 1.28 19.90 15.20
C SER A 205 0.57 19.51 16.50
N LEU A 206 0.00 18.30 16.56
CA LEU A 206 -0.62 17.74 17.76
C LEU A 206 0.39 17.03 18.68
N ASP A 207 1.67 16.99 18.29
CA ASP A 207 2.75 16.30 19.01
C ASP A 207 2.46 14.80 19.24
N ILE A 208 1.86 14.15 18.24
CA ILE A 208 1.56 12.71 18.25
C ILE A 208 2.32 12.01 17.13
N ASP A 209 2.64 10.71 17.31
CA ASP A 209 3.24 9.91 16.25
C ASP A 209 2.31 9.88 15.00
N PRO A 210 2.73 10.40 13.82
CA PRO A 210 1.93 10.39 12.61
C PRO A 210 1.46 9.00 12.16
N ARG A 211 2.23 7.96 12.51
CA ARG A 211 1.91 6.56 12.19
C ARG A 211 0.59 6.12 12.83
N LEU A 212 0.20 6.72 13.96
CA LEU A 212 -1.06 6.43 14.64
C LEU A 212 -2.28 6.69 13.76
N ILE A 213 -2.24 7.74 12.95
CA ILE A 213 -3.39 8.13 12.12
C ILE A 213 -3.18 7.79 10.64
N MET A 214 -1.95 7.87 10.13
CA MET A 214 -1.66 7.65 8.70
C MET A 214 -1.82 6.19 8.26
N ILE A 215 -1.34 5.25 9.07
CA ILE A 215 -1.42 3.81 8.74
C ILE A 215 -2.88 3.33 8.71
N PRO A 216 -3.70 3.58 9.76
CA PRO A 216 -5.10 3.19 9.71
C PRO A 216 -5.88 3.88 8.59
N ALA A 217 -5.59 5.15 8.35
CA ALA A 217 -6.15 5.93 7.25
C ALA A 217 -5.84 5.27 5.89
N ALA A 218 -4.58 4.92 5.63
CA ALA A 218 -4.16 4.29 4.38
C ALA A 218 -4.90 2.96 4.11
N ILE A 219 -5.03 2.13 5.15
CA ILE A 219 -5.75 0.85 5.03
C ILE A 219 -7.25 1.10 4.86
N SER A 220 -7.81 2.07 5.59
CA SER A 220 -9.24 2.45 5.50
C SER A 220 -9.62 2.99 4.12
N ALA A 221 -8.72 3.68 3.44
CA ALA A 221 -8.92 4.10 2.05
C ALA A 221 -9.03 2.92 1.07
N SER A 222 -8.66 1.70 1.48
CA SER A 222 -8.93 0.49 0.69
C SER A 222 -10.29 -0.14 0.97
N CYS A 223 -11.00 0.33 2.01
CA CYS A 223 -12.32 -0.16 2.42
C CYS A 223 -13.45 0.57 1.69
N ALA A 224 -13.50 0.47 0.36
CA ALA A 224 -14.56 1.04 -0.47
C ALA A 224 -15.59 -0.04 -0.89
N PHE A 225 -16.60 -0.27 -0.07
CA PHE A 225 -17.58 -1.35 -0.24
C PHE A 225 -18.98 -0.88 -0.64
N THR A 226 -19.25 0.42 -0.62
CA THR A 226 -20.60 1.00 -0.71
C THR A 226 -20.98 1.35 -2.14
N MET A 227 -20.08 1.97 -2.92
CA MET A 227 -20.40 2.45 -4.27
C MET A 227 -19.77 1.60 -5.40
N PRO A 228 -20.52 1.35 -6.50
CA PRO A 228 -19.99 0.66 -7.68
C PRO A 228 -18.83 1.40 -8.34
N ILE A 229 -18.88 2.74 -8.33
CA ILE A 229 -17.88 3.57 -9.00
C ILE A 229 -16.56 3.67 -8.24
N ALA A 230 -16.56 3.31 -6.95
CA ALA A 230 -15.40 3.49 -6.07
C ALA A 230 -14.21 2.62 -6.51
N THR A 231 -14.46 1.38 -6.96
CA THR A 231 -13.40 0.46 -7.41
C THR A 231 -13.80 -0.39 -8.62
N PRO A 232 -12.86 -0.77 -9.50
CA PRO A 232 -13.15 -1.62 -10.66
C PRO A 232 -13.84 -2.96 -10.33
N PRO A 233 -13.45 -3.70 -9.27
CA PRO A 233 -14.15 -4.95 -8.91
C PRO A 233 -15.63 -4.73 -8.58
N ASN A 234 -15.94 -3.66 -7.85
CA ASN A 234 -17.32 -3.27 -7.52
C ASN A 234 -18.13 -2.97 -8.79
N ALA A 235 -17.54 -2.23 -9.74
CA ALA A 235 -18.15 -1.92 -11.02
C ALA A 235 -18.41 -3.16 -11.89
N ILE A 236 -17.45 -4.11 -11.94
CA ILE A 236 -17.58 -5.35 -12.74
C ILE A 236 -18.76 -6.19 -12.25
N VAL A 237 -18.89 -6.37 -10.93
CA VAL A 237 -19.98 -7.17 -10.37
C VAL A 237 -21.32 -6.44 -10.55
N PHE A 238 -21.37 -5.13 -10.35
CA PHE A 238 -22.58 -4.33 -10.58
C PHE A 238 -23.04 -4.38 -12.05
N ALA A 239 -22.09 -4.35 -12.99
CA ALA A 239 -22.35 -4.45 -14.44
C ALA A 239 -22.98 -5.80 -14.85
N SER A 240 -22.97 -6.82 -13.99
CA SER A 240 -23.66 -8.08 -14.25
C SER A 240 -25.18 -7.96 -14.25
N GLY A 241 -25.74 -6.84 -13.78
CA GLY A 241 -27.19 -6.60 -13.68
C GLY A 241 -27.92 -7.45 -12.63
N LYS A 242 -27.19 -8.23 -11.83
CA LYS A 242 -27.76 -9.14 -10.82
C LYS A 242 -27.81 -8.55 -9.41
N ILE A 243 -27.15 -7.42 -9.18
CA ILE A 243 -27.09 -6.74 -7.87
C ILE A 243 -27.78 -5.39 -7.99
N LYS A 244 -28.70 -5.10 -7.05
CA LYS A 244 -29.34 -3.79 -6.95
C LYS A 244 -28.43 -2.82 -6.19
N MET A 245 -28.45 -1.54 -6.60
CA MET A 245 -27.69 -0.47 -5.93
C MET A 245 -28.04 -0.37 -4.44
N SER A 246 -29.31 -0.52 -4.08
CA SER A 246 -29.78 -0.49 -2.68
C SER A 246 -29.17 -1.60 -1.82
N ASP A 247 -28.97 -2.79 -2.38
CA ASP A 247 -28.38 -3.92 -1.66
C ASP A 247 -26.88 -3.65 -1.45
N MET A 248 -26.20 -3.18 -2.50
CA MET A 248 -24.79 -2.81 -2.43
C MET A 248 -24.53 -1.70 -1.39
N LEU A 249 -25.35 -0.65 -1.38
CA LEU A 249 -25.26 0.42 -0.38
C LEU A 249 -25.45 -0.11 1.05
N LYS A 250 -26.50 -0.92 1.27
CA LYS A 250 -26.85 -1.43 2.60
C LYS A 250 -25.75 -2.33 3.16
N TYR A 251 -25.29 -3.33 2.38
CA TYR A 251 -24.25 -4.24 2.84
C TYR A 251 -22.88 -3.56 2.88
N GLY A 252 -22.62 -2.63 1.97
CA GLY A 252 -21.39 -1.84 1.92
C GLY A 252 -21.21 -0.98 3.18
N ILE A 253 -22.23 -0.21 3.58
CA ILE A 253 -22.16 0.61 4.81
C ILE A 253 -21.93 -0.26 6.05
N ILE A 254 -22.61 -1.41 6.15
CA ILE A 254 -22.41 -2.35 7.26
C ILE A 254 -20.97 -2.86 7.28
N LEU A 255 -20.41 -3.23 6.12
CA LEU A 255 -19.02 -3.68 6.00
C LEU A 255 -18.02 -2.56 6.31
N ASN A 256 -18.28 -1.33 5.87
CA ASN A 256 -17.45 -0.16 6.15
C ASN A 256 -17.39 0.09 7.66
N LEU A 257 -18.54 0.11 8.35
CA LEU A 257 -18.59 0.34 9.79
C LEU A 257 -17.91 -0.78 10.59
N ILE A 258 -18.12 -2.04 10.19
CA ILE A 258 -17.42 -3.18 10.79
C ILE A 258 -15.91 -3.07 10.52
N GLY A 259 -15.52 -2.70 9.31
CA GLY A 259 -14.13 -2.50 8.91
C GLY A 259 -13.45 -1.44 9.76
N VAL A 260 -14.07 -0.26 9.91
CA VAL A 260 -13.58 0.83 10.75
C VAL A 260 -13.39 0.36 12.20
N PHE A 261 -14.37 -0.35 12.77
CA PHE A 261 -14.28 -0.84 14.14
C PHE A 261 -13.16 -1.88 14.31
N LEU A 262 -13.12 -2.89 13.45
CA LEU A 262 -12.10 -3.94 13.48
C LEU A 262 -10.70 -3.37 13.27
N LEU A 263 -10.57 -2.42 12.36
CA LEU A 263 -9.30 -1.80 12.06
C LEU A 263 -8.82 -0.91 13.21
N THR A 264 -9.72 -0.14 13.82
CA THR A 264 -9.41 0.63 15.04
C THR A 264 -8.97 -0.30 16.16
N ALA A 265 -9.70 -1.40 16.39
CA ALA A 265 -9.34 -2.39 17.40
C ALA A 265 -8.00 -3.07 17.10
N PHE A 266 -7.75 -3.45 15.85
CA PHE A 266 -6.48 -4.06 15.44
C PHE A 266 -5.30 -3.10 15.63
N MET A 267 -5.47 -1.84 15.24
CA MET A 267 -4.47 -0.80 15.48
C MET A 267 -4.19 -0.64 16.98
N TRP A 268 -5.24 -0.57 17.79
CA TRP A 268 -5.12 -0.37 19.23
C TRP A 268 -4.47 -1.54 19.96
N PHE A 269 -4.91 -2.77 19.71
CA PHE A 269 -4.49 -3.94 20.49
C PHE A 269 -3.22 -4.62 19.97
N TYR A 270 -2.93 -4.52 18.67
CA TYR A 270 -1.80 -5.21 18.06
C TYR A 270 -0.73 -4.24 17.56
N PHE A 271 -1.13 -3.24 16.79
CA PHE A 271 -0.17 -2.42 16.04
C PHE A 271 0.54 -1.38 16.91
N VAL A 272 -0.19 -0.71 17.81
CA VAL A 272 0.36 0.28 18.74
C VAL A 272 1.40 -0.34 19.69
N PRO A 273 1.12 -1.48 20.37
CA PRO A 273 2.13 -2.15 21.20
C PRO A 273 3.34 -2.63 20.40
N GLN A 274 3.11 -3.18 19.20
CA GLN A 274 4.20 -3.74 18.37
C GLN A 274 5.15 -2.67 17.84
N LEU A 275 4.63 -1.47 17.57
CA LEU A 275 5.45 -0.33 17.14
C LEU A 275 6.05 0.46 18.31
N GLY A 276 5.75 0.10 19.55
CA GLY A 276 6.24 0.82 20.73
C GLY A 276 5.81 2.28 20.77
N ILE A 277 4.63 2.60 20.24
CA ILE A 277 4.17 3.99 20.17
C ILE A 277 3.73 4.44 21.57
N GLU A 278 4.46 5.40 22.14
CA GLU A 278 4.08 6.05 23.38
C GLU A 278 2.97 7.08 23.13
N PHE A 279 2.00 7.12 24.04
CA PHE A 279 0.85 8.02 23.90
C PHE A 279 1.19 9.41 24.45
N GLY A 280 1.01 10.44 23.62
CA GLY A 280 1.18 11.84 24.02
C GLY A 280 2.63 12.35 23.96
N SER A 281 3.54 11.59 23.35
CA SER A 281 4.88 12.05 22.99
C SER A 281 5.10 11.79 21.50
N ALA A 282 5.55 12.81 20.78
CA ALA A 282 6.09 12.62 19.45
C ALA A 282 7.41 11.83 19.54
N PRO A 283 7.67 10.92 18.59
CA PRO A 283 8.93 10.19 18.58
C PRO A 283 10.10 11.13 18.25
N GLU A 284 11.29 10.89 18.83
CA GLU A 284 12.45 11.80 18.74
C GLU A 284 12.85 12.18 17.30
N TRP A 285 12.66 11.29 16.34
CA TRP A 285 12.96 11.53 14.92
C TRP A 285 12.09 12.63 14.29
N LEU A 286 10.91 12.92 14.88
CA LEU A 286 10.00 13.96 14.43
C LEU A 286 10.56 15.36 14.68
N HIS A 287 11.31 15.54 15.79
CA HIS A 287 11.91 16.82 16.15
C HIS A 287 13.26 17.07 15.47
N GLN A 288 13.92 16.03 14.95
CA GLN A 288 15.19 16.16 14.21
C GLN A 288 15.04 16.80 12.83
N HIS A 289 13.81 16.94 12.32
CA HIS A 289 13.51 17.51 10.99
C HIS A 289 12.73 18.83 11.05
N LYS A 290 12.67 19.50 12.21
CA LYS A 290 12.23 20.89 12.25
C LYS A 290 13.32 21.75 11.56
N PRO A 291 12.98 22.54 10.52
CA PRO A 291 13.94 23.44 9.89
C PRO A 291 14.48 24.49 10.87
#